data_AF-A0A1W1E0G9-F1
#
_entry.id   AF-A0A1W1E0G9-F1
#
_cell.length_a   1.000
_cell.length_b   1.000
_cell.length_c   1.000
_cell.angle_alpha   90.00
_cell.angle_beta   90.00
_cell.angle_gamma   90.00
#
_symmetry.space_group_name_H-M   'P 1'
#
loop_
_entity.id
_entity.type
_entity.pdbx_description
1 polymer ?
#
loop_
_entity_poly.entity_id
_entity_poly.type
_entity_poly.pdbx_seq_one_letter_code
_entity_poly.pdbx_strand_id
1 'polypeptide(L)'
;MRLYTDAHINFSLSNQVDEQNLSSFKLSNSRTPLYAHLQLEGLTAAMNNIFVKWTHNGNVLLFSKKKIDALTEDNWVNWTPEDHWKTGNYEVIFYQFDELLTPIASANYSIY
;
A
#
# COMPACT_ATOMS: atom_id res chain seq x y z
N MET A 1 1.64 -2.16 -22.78
CA MET A 1 1.74 -3.57 -22.34
C MET A 1 1.33 -3.59 -20.88
N ARG A 2 0.23 -4.26 -20.50
CA ARG A 2 -0.11 -4.43 -19.08
C ARG A 2 0.83 -5.49 -18.51
N LEU A 3 1.58 -5.14 -17.47
CA LEU A 3 2.58 -6.01 -16.85
C LEU A 3 1.97 -6.99 -15.84
N TYR A 4 0.70 -6.80 -15.45
CA TYR A 4 0.04 -7.59 -14.42
C TYR A 4 -1.39 -7.92 -14.84
N THR A 5 -1.85 -9.12 -14.48
CA THR A 5 -3.23 -9.58 -14.73
C THR A 5 -4.15 -9.24 -13.57
N ASP A 6 -3.67 -9.38 -12.33
CA ASP A 6 -4.41 -9.00 -11.12
C ASP A 6 -3.41 -8.55 -10.03
N ALA A 7 -3.59 -7.33 -9.50
CA ALA A 7 -2.80 -6.79 -8.40
C ALA A 7 -3.73 -6.20 -7.36
N HIS A 8 -3.51 -6.54 -6.09
CA HIS A 8 -4.36 -6.08 -5.00
C HIS A 8 -3.54 -5.66 -3.78
N ILE A 9 -4.19 -4.92 -2.88
CA ILE A 9 -3.59 -4.45 -1.64
C ILE A 9 -4.36 -5.03 -0.48
N ASN A 10 -3.64 -5.67 0.43
CA ASN A 10 -4.15 -6.05 1.74
C ASN A 10 -3.56 -5.14 2.81
N PHE A 11 -4.38 -4.73 3.79
CA PHE A 11 -3.92 -3.93 4.91
C PHE A 11 -3.83 -4.76 6.18
N SER A 12 -2.80 -4.52 6.99
CA SER A 12 -2.68 -5.14 8.31
C SER A 12 -1.90 -4.26 9.31
N LEU A 13 -1.97 -4.64 10.59
CA LEU A 13 -1.24 -4.00 11.68
C LEU A 13 0.14 -4.62 11.93
N SER A 14 0.56 -5.56 11.08
CA SER A 14 1.83 -6.27 11.18
C SER A 14 2.50 -6.40 9.81
N ASN A 15 3.77 -6.77 9.80
CA ASN A 15 4.48 -7.03 8.54
C ASN A 15 4.13 -8.39 7.91
N GLN A 16 3.21 -9.15 8.51
CA GLN A 16 2.67 -10.38 7.92
C GLN A 16 1.36 -10.03 7.22
N VAL A 17 1.15 -10.64 6.07
CA VAL A 17 -0.16 -10.62 5.42
C VAL A 17 -1.12 -11.36 6.34
N ASP A 18 -2.14 -10.66 6.83
CA ASP A 18 -3.26 -11.31 7.50
C ASP A 18 -4.17 -11.87 6.40
N GLU A 19 -4.69 -13.08 6.56
CA GLU A 19 -5.66 -13.66 5.63
C GLU A 19 -6.95 -12.81 5.58
N GLN A 20 -7.18 -12.01 6.62
CA GLN A 20 -8.26 -11.03 6.62
C GLN A 20 -7.81 -9.75 5.94
N ASN A 21 -8.33 -9.49 4.73
CA ASN A 21 -8.22 -8.18 4.10
C ASN A 21 -9.04 -7.15 4.89
N LEU A 22 -8.39 -6.46 5.82
CA LEU A 22 -9.03 -5.46 6.67
C LEU A 22 -9.18 -4.13 5.91
N SER A 23 -10.40 -3.62 5.86
CA SER A 23 -10.72 -2.30 5.31
C SER A 23 -11.07 -1.28 6.38
N SER A 24 -10.95 -1.63 7.66
CA SER A 24 -11.32 -0.77 8.79
C SER A 24 -10.51 -1.12 10.04
N PHE A 25 -9.96 -0.10 10.70
CA PHE A 25 -9.07 -0.25 11.84
C PHE A 25 -9.50 0.63 13.01
N LYS A 26 -9.57 0.00 14.19
CA LYS A 26 -9.64 0.71 15.47
C LYS A 26 -8.27 0.70 16.12
N LEU A 27 -7.58 1.84 16.09
CA LEU A 27 -6.22 1.95 16.61
C LEU A 27 -6.23 2.36 18.09
N SER A 28 -5.78 1.48 18.97
CA SER A 28 -5.61 1.78 20.40
C SER A 28 -4.41 2.70 20.67
N ASN A 29 -3.40 2.64 19.79
CA ASN A 29 -2.24 3.52 19.79
C ASN A 29 -2.14 4.20 18.42
N SER A 30 -2.18 5.52 18.42
CA SER A 30 -2.19 6.33 17.20
C SER A 30 -0.83 6.41 16.49
N ARG A 31 0.21 5.75 17.05
CA ARG A 31 1.51 5.50 16.43
C ARG A 31 1.69 4.09 15.87
N THR A 32 0.68 3.22 16.00
CA THR A 32 0.75 1.87 15.43
C THR A 32 0.98 1.96 13.92
N PRO A 33 2.03 1.34 13.38
CA PRO A 33 2.25 1.32 11.94
C PRO A 33 1.15 0.53 11.24
N LEU A 34 0.70 1.03 10.10
CA LEU A 34 -0.14 0.28 9.17
C LEU A 34 0.69 -0.17 7.99
N TYR A 35 0.44 -1.40 7.56
CA TYR A 35 1.12 -2.05 6.46
C TYR A 35 0.16 -2.16 5.29
N ALA A 36 0.62 -1.79 4.11
CA ALA A 36 -0.03 -2.05 2.84
C ALA A 36 0.82 -3.09 2.08
N HIS A 37 0.24 -4.27 1.86
CA HIS A 37 0.86 -5.41 1.21
C HIS A 37 0.43 -5.41 -0.25
N LEU A 38 1.36 -5.19 -1.17
CA LEU A 38 1.13 -5.27 -2.60
C LEU A 38 1.30 -6.71 -3.05
N GLN A 39 0.21 -7.37 -3.40
CA GLN A 39 0.22 -8.70 -3.99
C GLN A 39 0.13 -8.57 -5.51
N LEU A 40 1.09 -9.19 -6.20
CA LEU A 40 1.21 -9.19 -7.65
C LEU A 40 0.95 -10.62 -8.15
N GLU A 41 -0.10 -10.81 -8.95
CA GLU A 41 -0.38 -12.09 -9.60
C GLU A 41 -0.13 -11.98 -11.12
N GLY A 42 0.61 -12.94 -11.67
CA GLY A 42 0.91 -13.01 -13.12
C GLY A 42 2.31 -12.52 -13.49
N LEU A 43 2.63 -12.59 -14.79
CA LEU A 43 4.02 -12.70 -15.27
C LEU A 43 4.91 -11.50 -14.90
N THR A 44 5.93 -11.81 -14.12
CA THR A 44 6.94 -10.91 -13.55
C THR A 44 8.02 -10.57 -14.58
N ALA A 45 8.16 -9.27 -14.86
CA ALA A 45 9.32 -8.74 -15.58
C ALA A 45 9.91 -7.54 -14.82
N ALA A 46 11.01 -7.80 -14.10
CA ALA A 46 12.05 -6.85 -13.67
C ALA A 46 11.64 -5.53 -12.99
N MET A 47 10.49 -5.48 -12.32
CA MET A 47 10.14 -4.31 -11.51
C MET A 47 10.81 -4.39 -10.14
N ASN A 48 11.93 -3.71 -10.01
CA ASN A 48 12.68 -3.64 -8.75
C ASN A 48 12.25 -2.44 -7.89
N ASN A 49 11.43 -1.55 -8.45
CA ASN A 49 10.96 -0.36 -7.78
C ASN A 49 9.52 -0.03 -8.18
N ILE A 50 8.81 0.57 -7.24
CA ILE A 50 7.47 1.15 -7.37
C ILE A 50 7.43 2.50 -6.67
N PHE A 51 6.40 3.28 -6.95
CA PHE A 51 5.99 4.37 -6.07
C PHE A 51 4.77 3.96 -5.24
N VAL A 52 4.73 4.42 -3.99
CA VAL A 52 3.52 4.35 -3.15
C VAL A 52 3.05 5.76 -2.83
N LYS A 53 1.74 5.99 -2.95
CA LYS A 53 1.06 7.19 -2.48
C LYS A 53 0.06 6.82 -1.40
N TRP A 54 0.11 7.52 -0.27
CA TRP A 54 -0.84 7.42 0.82
C TRP A 54 -1.62 8.73 0.91
N THR A 55 -2.94 8.66 1.00
CA THR A 55 -3.79 9.85 1.18
C THR A 55 -4.74 9.68 2.36
N HIS A 56 -5.17 10.80 2.93
CA HIS A 56 -6.24 10.88 3.93
C HIS A 56 -7.26 11.94 3.50
N ASN A 57 -8.50 11.50 3.29
CA ASN A 57 -9.58 12.36 2.76
C ASN A 57 -9.14 13.16 1.52
N GLY A 58 -8.38 12.53 0.63
CA GLY A 58 -7.84 13.13 -0.59
C GLY A 58 -6.55 13.94 -0.43
N ASN A 59 -6.09 14.22 0.79
CA ASN A 59 -4.83 14.92 1.03
C ASN A 59 -3.66 13.93 0.98
N VAL A 60 -2.62 14.24 0.19
CA VAL A 60 -1.42 13.40 0.12
C VAL A 60 -0.64 13.50 1.42
N LEU A 61 -0.38 12.35 2.03
CA LEU A 61 0.37 12.22 3.27
C LEU A 61 1.79 11.71 3.02
N LEU A 62 1.93 10.79 2.06
CA LEU A 62 3.20 10.21 1.67
C LEU A 62 3.19 9.97 0.16
N PHE A 63 4.29 10.29 -0.49
CA PHE A 63 4.60 9.79 -1.83
C PHE A 63 6.08 9.40 -1.88
N SER A 64 6.37 8.11 -2.06
CA SER A 64 7.74 7.62 -1.93
C SER A 64 8.06 6.48 -2.88
N LYS A 65 9.33 6.42 -3.29
CA LYS A 65 9.89 5.28 -4.01
C LYS A 65 10.17 4.14 -3.05
N LYS A 66 9.81 2.92 -3.45
CA LYS A 66 10.07 1.70 -2.68
C LYS A 66 10.69 0.65 -3.58
N LYS A 67 11.68 -0.06 -3.05
CA LYS A 67 12.21 -1.27 -3.68
C LYS A 67 11.24 -2.40 -3.39
N ILE A 68 11.02 -3.24 -4.40
CA ILE A 68 10.23 -4.46 -4.29
C ILE A 68 10.99 -5.60 -4.94
N ASP A 69 10.65 -6.82 -4.55
CA ASP A 69 11.04 -8.02 -5.26
C ASP A 69 9.77 -8.66 -5.81
N ALA A 70 9.52 -8.46 -7.10
CA ALA A 70 8.33 -8.99 -7.74
C ALA A 70 8.27 -10.54 -7.75
N LEU A 71 9.36 -11.22 -7.39
CA LEU A 71 9.41 -12.68 -7.27
C LEU A 71 9.00 -13.18 -5.88
N THR A 72 8.79 -12.29 -4.91
CA THR A 72 8.33 -12.64 -3.57
C THR A 72 6.97 -12.05 -3.27
N GLU A 73 6.25 -12.67 -2.35
CA GLU A 73 4.98 -12.16 -1.81
C GLU A 73 5.21 -11.04 -0.76
N ASP A 74 6.47 -10.81 -0.36
CA ASP A 74 6.87 -9.88 0.70
C ASP A 74 7.02 -8.42 0.22
N ASN A 75 6.07 -7.94 -0.57
CA ASN A 75 6.09 -6.56 -1.07
C ASN A 75 5.17 -5.67 -0.26
N TRP A 76 5.58 -5.35 0.97
CA TRP A 76 4.83 -4.44 1.83
C TRP A 76 5.55 -3.14 2.10
N VAL A 77 4.75 -2.12 2.39
CA VAL A 77 5.21 -0.82 2.85
C VAL A 77 4.46 -0.52 4.13
N ASN A 78 5.16 -0.01 5.13
CA ASN A 78 4.51 0.56 6.30
C ASN A 78 4.72 2.06 6.35
N TRP A 79 3.80 2.70 7.05
CA TRP A 79 3.90 4.11 7.36
C TRP A 79 3.22 4.39 8.70
N THR A 80 3.73 5.40 9.40
CA THR A 80 3.12 6.00 10.57
C THR A 80 3.20 7.52 10.40
N PRO A 81 2.07 8.26 10.42
CA PRO A 81 2.08 9.72 10.42
C PRO A 81 2.81 10.29 11.63
N GLU A 82 3.58 11.36 11.42
CA GLU A 82 4.23 12.11 12.52
C GLU A 82 3.18 12.66 13.50
N ASP A 83 2.09 13.20 12.96
CA ASP A 83 0.97 13.80 13.70
C ASP A 83 -0.06 12.76 14.18
N HIS A 84 0.29 11.47 14.18
CA HIS A 84 -0.59 10.36 14.50
C HIS A 84 -1.75 10.17 13.50
N TRP A 85 -2.41 9.02 13.58
CA TRP A 85 -3.55 8.72 12.71
C TRP A 85 -4.77 9.55 13.07
N LYS A 86 -5.40 10.16 12.05
CA LYS A 86 -6.69 10.85 12.15
C LYS A 86 -7.82 9.93 11.71
N THR A 87 -9.00 10.06 12.32
CA THR A 87 -10.21 9.38 11.84
C THR A 87 -10.53 9.77 10.39
N GLY A 88 -11.05 8.83 9.61
CA GLY A 88 -11.48 9.05 8.23
C GLY A 88 -10.96 8.02 7.26
N ASN A 89 -11.09 8.34 5.97
CA ASN A 89 -10.76 7.44 4.88
C ASN A 89 -9.34 7.65 4.42
N TYR A 90 -8.62 6.55 4.24
CA TYR A 90 -7.29 6.50 3.69
C TYR A 90 -7.30 5.71 2.39
N GLU A 91 -6.46 6.15 1.46
CA GLU A 91 -6.22 5.45 0.21
C GLU A 91 -4.73 5.17 0.07
N VAL A 92 -4.40 3.97 -0.38
CA VAL A 92 -3.06 3.60 -0.82
C VAL A 92 -3.11 3.24 -2.29
N ILE A 93 -2.25 3.89 -3.08
CA ILE A 93 -2.05 3.57 -4.49
C ILE A 93 -0.60 3.20 -4.71
N PHE A 94 -0.38 2.06 -5.34
CA PHE A 94 0.92 1.68 -5.90
C PHE A 94 0.97 2.01 -7.38
N TYR A 95 2.09 2.56 -7.82
CA TYR A 95 2.35 2.94 -9.20
C TYR A 95 3.61 2.27 -9.72
N GLN A 96 3.65 2.05 -11.02
CA GLN A 96 4.88 1.68 -11.71
C GLN A 96 5.94 2.77 -11.51
N PHE A 97 7.19 2.37 -11.39
CA PHE A 97 8.32 3.28 -11.38
C PHE A 97 8.65 3.71 -12.82
N ASP A 98 7.74 4.49 -13.40
CA ASP A 98 7.84 5.08 -14.73
C ASP A 98 7.45 6.56 -14.68
N GLU A 99 7.62 7.27 -15.79
CA GLU A 99 7.29 8.71 -15.90
C GLU A 99 5.78 8.96 -15.92
N LEU A 100 4.98 7.94 -16.26
CA LEU A 100 3.54 8.05 -16.41
C LEU A 100 2.79 7.81 -15.08
N LEU A 101 3.49 7.30 -14.06
CA LEU A 101 2.92 6.85 -12.81
C LEU A 101 1.72 5.94 -13.07
N THR A 102 1.94 4.90 -13.88
CA THR A 102 0.87 3.96 -14.24
C THR A 102 0.36 3.24 -12.97
N PRO A 103 -0.93 3.35 -12.59
CA PRO A 103 -1.44 2.67 -11.40
C PRO A 103 -1.33 1.15 -11.53
N ILE A 104 -0.84 0.49 -10.48
CA ILE A 104 -0.77 -0.97 -10.35
C ILE A 104 -1.96 -1.47 -9.56
N ALA A 105 -2.16 -0.94 -8.36
CA ALA A 105 -3.25 -1.30 -7.45
C ALA A 105 -3.64 -0.10 -6.59
N SER A 106 -4.91 -0.03 -6.20
CA SER A 106 -5.43 0.93 -5.22
C SER A 106 -6.37 0.21 -4.26
N ALA A 107 -6.32 0.61 -2.99
CA ALA A 107 -7.28 0.16 -1.99
C ALA A 107 -7.49 1.24 -0.93
N ASN A 108 -8.62 1.13 -0.24
CA ASN A 108 -9.02 2.06 0.80
C ASN A 108 -9.19 1.35 2.14
N TYR A 109 -8.90 2.07 3.22
CA TYR A 109 -9.28 1.65 4.57
C TYR A 109 -9.76 2.85 5.39
N SER A 110 -10.52 2.57 6.44
CA SER A 110 -11.00 3.58 7.38
C SER A 110 -10.33 3.44 8.73
N ILE A 111 -10.03 4.56 9.38
CA ILE A 111 -9.69 4.61 10.81
C ILE A 111 -10.84 5.27 11.57
N TYR A 112 -11.29 4.66 12.67
CA TYR A 112 -12.38 5.15 13.51
C TYR A 112 -12.11 4.98 15.01
#